data_AF-A0A2I0QFY1-F1
#
_entry.id   AF-A0A2I0QFY1-F1
#
_cell.length_a   1.000
_cell.length_b   1.000
_cell.length_c   1.000
_cell.angle_alpha   90.00
_cell.angle_beta   90.00
_cell.angle_gamma   90.00
#
_symmetry.space_group_name_H-M   'P 1'
#
loop_
_entity.id
_entity.type
_entity.pdbx_description
1 polymer ?
#
loop_
_entity_poly.entity_id
_entity_poly.type
_entity_poly.pdbx_seq_one_letter_code
_entity_poly.pdbx_strand_id
1 'polypeptide(L)'
;MKLIKVQHHLAHVYSVAGENGLKNFVGIACDGTGYGSDGKIWGGEIFDCGEKDKRIGSLEEQIMPGGDSAAIYPQKMLFGLLCKFLSEREINDVLKKFYSTTEIDLLYKQYTNKFNCMETTSCGRILDAAAALLGFCNKRTYDGEPAMKLEANSGNEGYGLKPKIEYHLADALSKEQRYILKTTRCINIT
;
A
#
# COMPACT_ATOMS: atom_id res chain seq x y z
N MET A 1 36.27 -6.80 2.15
CA MET A 1 35.07 -6.98 3.01
C MET A 1 34.00 -7.74 2.24
N LYS A 2 33.20 -8.57 2.91
CA LYS A 2 32.07 -9.30 2.33
C LYS A 2 30.83 -8.40 2.31
N LEU A 3 30.15 -8.30 1.17
CA LEU A 3 28.86 -7.59 1.06
C LEU A 3 27.74 -8.50 1.56
N ILE A 4 26.89 -7.98 2.44
CA ILE A 4 25.68 -8.66 2.93
C ILE A 4 24.49 -7.77 2.60
N LYS A 5 23.50 -8.32 1.89
CA LYS A 5 22.24 -7.64 1.59
C LYS A 5 21.24 -7.98 2.68
N VAL A 6 20.51 -6.98 3.15
CA VAL A 6 19.44 -7.13 4.14
C VAL A 6 18.15 -6.62 3.52
N GLN A 7 17.04 -7.30 3.77
CA GLN A 7 15.73 -6.86 3.30
C GLN A 7 15.28 -5.65 4.12
N HIS A 8 14.78 -4.63 3.43
CA HIS A 8 14.48 -3.29 4.00
C HIS A 8 13.54 -3.30 5.21
N HIS A 9 12.43 -4.04 5.12
CA HIS A 9 11.43 -4.12 6.18
C HIS A 9 11.87 -4.98 7.37
N LEU A 10 12.64 -6.04 7.11
CA LEU A 10 13.31 -6.82 8.15
C LEU A 10 14.30 -5.93 8.91
N ALA A 11 15.07 -5.09 8.22
CA ALA A 11 15.96 -4.14 8.88
C ALA A 11 15.20 -3.18 9.83
N HIS A 12 14.02 -2.69 9.42
CA HIS A 12 13.17 -1.86 10.28
C HIS A 12 12.67 -2.59 11.53
N VAL A 13 12.17 -3.81 11.41
CA VAL A 13 11.66 -4.53 12.60
C VAL A 13 12.81 -5.00 13.50
N TYR A 14 13.97 -5.33 12.91
CA TYR A 14 15.15 -5.73 13.67
C TYR A 14 15.87 -4.57 14.36
N SER A 15 15.76 -3.33 13.89
CA SER A 15 16.31 -2.18 14.62
C SER A 15 15.63 -2.05 15.98
N VAL A 16 14.30 -2.13 16.01
CA VAL A 16 13.50 -2.11 17.25
C VAL A 16 13.77 -3.35 18.11
N ALA A 17 13.84 -4.53 17.50
CA ALA A 17 14.15 -5.77 18.23
C ALA A 17 15.53 -5.73 18.88
N GLY A 18 16.54 -5.19 18.18
CA GLY A 18 17.90 -5.04 18.67
C GLY A 18 17.99 -4.10 19.88
N GLU A 19 17.28 -2.97 19.82
CA GLU A 19 17.18 -2.03 20.95
C GLU A 19 16.53 -2.66 22.19
N ASN A 20 15.60 -3.60 22.00
CA ASN A 20 14.84 -4.24 23.08
C ASN A 20 15.32 -5.66 23.45
N GLY A 21 16.40 -6.15 22.82
CA GLY A 21 16.94 -7.50 23.06
C GLY A 21 15.98 -8.63 22.70
N LEU A 22 15.04 -8.40 21.77
CA LEU A 22 14.06 -9.40 21.35
C LEU A 22 14.71 -10.43 20.42
N LYS A 23 14.35 -11.71 20.61
CA LYS A 23 14.87 -12.84 19.81
C LYS A 23 13.80 -13.53 18.97
N ASN A 24 12.60 -13.67 19.52
CA ASN A 24 11.43 -14.21 18.81
C ASN A 24 10.31 -13.19 18.95
N PHE A 25 9.82 -12.65 17.84
CA PHE A 25 8.83 -11.59 17.81
C PHE A 25 8.05 -11.58 16.51
N VAL A 26 6.86 -10.98 16.54
CA VAL A 26 6.13 -10.61 15.33
C VAL A 26 6.41 -9.15 15.03
N GLY A 27 7.01 -8.89 13.87
CA GLY A 27 7.32 -7.54 13.40
C GLY A 27 6.26 -7.06 12.41
N ILE A 28 5.75 -5.84 12.61
CA ILE A 28 4.87 -5.17 11.64
C ILE A 28 5.62 -3.97 11.07
N ALA A 29 5.79 -3.94 9.76
CA ALA A 29 6.48 -2.87 9.05
C ALA A 29 5.48 -2.09 8.18
N CYS A 30 5.22 -0.84 8.54
CA CYS A 30 4.41 0.11 7.79
C CYS A 30 5.33 1.20 7.20
N ASP A 31 5.52 1.20 5.89
CA ASP A 31 6.39 2.11 5.16
C ASP A 31 5.71 2.60 3.87
N GLY A 32 6.26 3.64 3.25
CA GLY A 32 5.89 4.12 1.93
C GLY A 32 6.40 3.21 0.81
N THR A 33 7.68 2.86 0.80
CA THR A 33 8.27 2.07 -0.30
C THR A 33 9.46 1.27 0.20
N GLY A 34 9.45 -0.04 0.02
CA GLY A 34 10.64 -0.87 0.13
C GLY A 34 10.63 -2.02 -0.86
N TYR A 35 11.81 -2.41 -1.35
CA TYR A 35 11.93 -3.48 -2.34
C TYR A 35 11.66 -4.84 -1.69
N GLY A 36 10.64 -5.53 -2.19
CA GLY A 36 10.29 -6.88 -1.79
C GLY A 36 11.27 -7.91 -2.33
N SER A 37 11.35 -9.07 -1.66
CA SER A 37 12.15 -10.19 -2.16
C SER A 37 11.59 -10.82 -3.45
N ASP A 38 10.33 -10.53 -3.75
CA ASP A 38 9.58 -10.93 -4.96
C ASP A 38 9.67 -9.88 -6.09
N GLY A 39 10.41 -8.79 -5.89
CA GLY A 39 10.54 -7.69 -6.84
C GLY A 39 9.35 -6.72 -6.86
N LYS A 40 8.35 -6.91 -5.98
CA LYS A 40 7.24 -5.97 -5.78
C LYS A 40 7.60 -4.87 -4.79
N ILE A 41 6.76 -3.84 -4.70
CA ILE A 41 6.93 -2.77 -3.70
C ILE A 41 6.17 -3.14 -2.43
N TRP A 42 6.89 -3.35 -1.34
CA TRP A 42 6.31 -3.61 -0.03
C TRP A 42 6.22 -2.32 0.81
N GLY A 43 5.46 -2.40 1.90
CA GLY A 43 5.32 -1.31 2.87
C GLY A 43 4.20 -1.51 3.88
N GLY A 44 3.67 -2.72 4.00
CA GLY A 44 2.61 -3.05 4.94
C GLY A 44 2.69 -4.53 5.30
N GLU A 45 3.83 -4.94 5.84
CA GLU A 45 4.22 -6.34 5.97
C GLU A 45 4.19 -6.81 7.42
N ILE A 46 3.90 -8.10 7.61
CA ILE A 46 3.98 -8.77 8.91
C ILE A 46 4.97 -9.92 8.79
N PHE A 47 5.94 -9.95 9.69
CA PHE A 47 6.97 -10.98 9.78
C PHE A 47 6.86 -11.74 11.08
N ASP A 48 7.03 -13.06 11.01
CA ASP A 48 7.40 -13.91 12.13
C ASP A 48 8.93 -13.99 12.13
N CYS A 49 9.55 -13.36 13.13
CA CYS A 49 11.00 -13.27 13.28
C CYS A 49 11.41 -14.14 14.46
N GLY A 50 12.12 -15.23 14.17
CA GLY A 50 12.57 -16.21 15.16
C GLY A 50 13.73 -17.03 14.63
N GLU A 51 13.56 -18.36 14.50
CA GLU A 51 14.59 -19.21 13.89
C GLU A 51 14.79 -18.93 12.40
N LYS A 52 13.71 -18.59 11.69
CA LYS A 52 13.73 -18.19 10.29
C LYS A 52 12.74 -17.05 10.09
N ASP A 53 13.22 -15.95 9.55
CA ASP A 53 12.38 -14.83 9.18
C ASP A 53 11.40 -15.23 8.08
N LYS A 54 10.11 -15.09 8.38
CA LYS A 54 9.05 -15.41 7.44
C LYS A 54 8.06 -14.26 7.31
N ARG A 55 7.77 -13.84 6.08
CA ARG A 55 6.64 -12.96 5.79
C ARG A 55 5.33 -13.74 5.97
N ILE A 56 4.62 -13.49 7.07
CA ILE A 56 3.38 -14.19 7.42
C ILE A 56 2.11 -13.43 7.04
N GLY A 57 2.22 -12.14 6.73
CA GLY A 57 1.07 -11.35 6.30
C GLY A 57 1.45 -10.06 5.60
N SER A 58 0.46 -9.43 4.97
CA SER A 58 0.61 -8.14 4.34
C SER A 58 -0.73 -7.40 4.20
N LEU A 59 -0.66 -6.12 3.84
CA LEU A 59 -1.81 -5.44 3.25
C LEU A 59 -2.16 -6.07 1.89
N GLU A 60 -3.39 -5.86 1.46
CA GLU A 60 -3.84 -6.25 0.13
C GLU A 60 -3.00 -5.58 -0.96
N GLU A 61 -2.55 -6.36 -1.95
CA GLU A 61 -1.85 -5.84 -3.12
C GLU A 61 -2.74 -4.88 -3.91
N GLN A 62 -2.27 -3.66 -4.11
CA GLN A 62 -2.90 -2.61 -4.90
C GLN A 62 -2.10 -2.38 -6.17
N ILE A 63 -2.79 -1.94 -7.23
CA ILE A 63 -2.13 -1.53 -8.47
C ILE A 63 -1.78 -0.05 -8.38
N MET A 64 -0.56 0.26 -8.78
CA MET A 64 0.03 1.60 -8.78
C MET A 64 0.31 2.06 -10.22
N PRO A 65 -0.66 2.73 -10.88
CA PRO A 65 -0.49 3.22 -12.24
C PRO A 65 0.55 4.34 -12.33
N GLY A 66 1.52 4.16 -13.22
CA GLY A 66 2.59 5.13 -13.47
C GLY A 66 3.77 5.04 -12.50
N GLY A 67 3.89 3.95 -11.73
CA GLY A 67 5.04 3.68 -10.88
C GLY A 67 5.31 4.82 -9.88
N ASP A 68 6.55 5.31 -9.85
CA ASP A 68 6.99 6.40 -8.96
C ASP A 68 6.15 7.67 -9.06
N SER A 69 5.53 7.91 -10.23
CA SER A 69 4.65 9.07 -10.40
C SER A 69 3.40 8.99 -9.51
N ALA A 70 2.96 7.81 -9.09
CA ALA A 70 1.84 7.64 -8.18
C ALA A 70 2.19 8.03 -6.72
N ALA A 71 3.47 7.99 -6.34
CA ALA A 71 3.92 8.55 -5.07
C ALA A 71 3.94 10.10 -5.11
N ILE A 72 4.18 10.69 -6.29
CA ILE A 72 4.13 12.15 -6.47
C ILE A 72 2.69 12.66 -6.63
N TYR A 73 1.82 11.88 -7.27
CA TYR A 73 0.43 12.21 -7.55
C TYR A 73 -0.51 11.17 -6.93
N PRO A 74 -0.86 11.33 -5.63
CA PRO A 74 -1.66 10.37 -4.86
C PRO A 74 -2.98 9.92 -5.50
N GLN A 75 -3.61 10.77 -6.31
CA GLN A 75 -4.82 10.46 -7.06
C GLN A 75 -4.63 9.32 -8.08
N LYS A 76 -3.40 9.01 -8.51
CA LYS A 76 -3.12 7.81 -9.33
C LYS A 76 -3.25 6.53 -8.51
N MET A 77 -2.79 6.54 -7.25
CA MET A 77 -3.04 5.43 -6.33
C MET A 77 -4.52 5.29 -6.01
N LEU A 78 -5.21 6.42 -5.80
CA LEU A 78 -6.66 6.42 -5.63
C LEU A 78 -7.35 5.74 -6.83
N PHE A 79 -7.02 6.14 -8.06
CA PHE A 79 -7.57 5.51 -9.26
C PHE A 79 -7.36 3.99 -9.28
N GLY A 80 -6.12 3.51 -9.07
CA GLY A 80 -5.80 2.08 -9.08
C GLY A 80 -6.58 1.29 -8.02
N LEU A 81 -6.85 1.90 -6.86
CA LEU A 81 -7.63 1.28 -5.80
C LEU A 81 -9.14 1.28 -6.10
N LEU A 82 -9.69 2.38 -6.63
CA LEU A 82 -11.11 2.47 -6.99
C LEU A 82 -11.50 1.49 -8.11
N CYS A 83 -10.60 1.24 -9.07
CA CYS A 83 -10.80 0.27 -10.15
C CYS A 83 -11.11 -1.16 -9.70
N LYS A 84 -10.88 -1.49 -8.42
CA LYS A 84 -11.21 -2.81 -7.87
C LYS A 84 -12.68 -3.01 -7.53
N PHE A 85 -13.44 -1.94 -7.33
CA PHE A 85 -14.80 -2.06 -6.81
C PHE A 85 -15.81 -1.05 -7.39
N LEU A 86 -15.36 -0.01 -8.10
CA LEU A 86 -16.23 0.95 -8.77
C LEU A 86 -16.27 0.72 -10.29
N SER A 87 -17.40 1.09 -10.89
CA SER A 87 -17.57 1.16 -12.34
C SER A 87 -16.83 2.35 -12.96
N GLU A 88 -16.65 2.33 -14.28
CA GLU A 88 -16.01 3.44 -15.01
C GLU A 88 -16.71 4.79 -14.80
N ARG A 89 -18.04 4.78 -14.73
CA ARG A 89 -18.83 5.98 -14.49
C ARG A 89 -18.57 6.56 -13.11
N GLU A 90 -18.59 5.73 -12.07
CA GLU A 90 -18.39 6.17 -10.68
C GLU A 90 -16.97 6.72 -10.47
N ILE A 91 -15.96 6.09 -11.08
CA ILE A 91 -14.58 6.56 -11.02
C ILE A 91 -14.43 7.90 -11.74
N ASN A 92 -15.07 8.06 -12.91
CA ASN A 92 -15.12 9.35 -13.59
C ASN A 92 -15.72 10.44 -12.68
N ASP A 93 -16.81 10.14 -11.98
CA ASP A 93 -17.44 11.09 -11.06
C ASP A 93 -16.53 11.48 -9.88
N VAL A 94 -15.74 10.55 -9.34
CA VAL A 94 -14.78 10.83 -8.25
C VAL A 94 -13.54 11.59 -8.74
N LEU A 95 -13.03 11.27 -9.94
CA LEU A 95 -11.75 11.77 -10.43
C LEU A 95 -11.84 12.98 -11.36
N LYS A 96 -13.04 13.40 -11.81
CA LYS A 96 -13.23 14.61 -12.64
C LYS A 96 -12.70 15.90 -12.01
N LYS A 97 -12.48 15.92 -10.68
CA LYS A 97 -11.83 17.03 -9.97
C LYS A 97 -10.31 17.10 -10.19
N PHE A 98 -9.69 16.01 -10.67
CA PHE A 98 -8.25 15.90 -10.88
C PHE A 98 -7.85 15.80 -12.36
N TYR A 99 -8.72 15.20 -13.16
CA TYR A 99 -8.43 14.80 -14.53
C TYR A 99 -9.60 15.11 -15.45
N SER A 100 -9.27 15.43 -16.71
CA SER A 100 -10.24 15.41 -17.81
C SER A 100 -10.67 13.97 -18.12
N THR A 101 -11.83 13.81 -18.76
CA THR A 101 -12.34 12.49 -19.20
C THR A 101 -11.31 11.75 -20.05
N THR A 102 -10.61 12.44 -20.96
CA THR A 102 -9.56 11.84 -21.81
C THR A 102 -8.37 11.31 -21.00
N GLU A 103 -7.97 11.99 -19.93
CA GLU A 103 -6.91 11.52 -19.04
C GLU A 103 -7.35 10.30 -18.23
N ILE A 104 -8.61 10.27 -17.78
CA ILE A 104 -9.19 9.12 -17.09
C ILE A 104 -9.24 7.90 -18.03
N ASP A 105 -9.66 8.09 -19.28
CA ASP A 105 -9.66 7.03 -20.31
C ASP A 105 -8.23 6.48 -20.56
N LEU A 106 -7.22 7.35 -20.53
CA LEU A 106 -5.83 6.94 -20.66
C LEU A 106 -5.37 6.12 -19.46
N LEU A 107 -5.73 6.53 -18.24
CA LEU A 107 -5.45 5.77 -17.01
C LEU A 107 -6.13 4.39 -17.04
N TYR A 108 -7.35 4.29 -17.56
CA TYR A 108 -8.03 3.02 -17.79
C TYR A 108 -7.28 2.11 -18.75
N LYS A 109 -6.86 2.64 -19.90
CA LYS A 109 -6.04 1.87 -20.84
C LYS A 109 -4.72 1.45 -20.21
N GLN A 110 -4.12 2.30 -19.38
CA GLN A 110 -2.89 1.99 -18.65
C GLN A 110 -3.11 0.82 -17.66
N TYR A 111 -4.19 0.90 -16.87
CA TYR A 111 -4.54 -0.10 -15.86
C TYR A 111 -4.91 -1.45 -16.49
N THR A 112 -5.79 -1.44 -17.49
CA THR A 112 -6.29 -2.66 -18.17
C THR A 112 -5.18 -3.40 -18.90
N ASN A 113 -4.29 -2.67 -19.59
CA ASN A 113 -3.14 -3.27 -20.28
C ASN A 113 -1.93 -3.52 -19.36
N LYS A 114 -2.05 -3.21 -18.05
CA LYS A 114 -0.96 -3.27 -17.06
C LYS A 114 0.33 -2.58 -17.52
N PHE A 115 0.20 -1.50 -18.31
CA PHE A 115 1.34 -0.78 -18.85
C PHE A 115 1.91 0.18 -17.80
N ASN A 116 3.18 0.01 -17.41
CA ASN A 116 3.80 0.83 -16.37
C ASN A 116 2.96 0.88 -15.07
N CYS A 117 2.42 -0.27 -14.68
CA CYS A 117 1.68 -0.48 -13.45
C CYS A 117 2.48 -1.42 -12.55
N MET A 118 2.74 -1.01 -11.32
CA MET A 118 3.39 -1.86 -10.32
C MET A 118 2.38 -2.36 -9.30
N GLU A 119 2.60 -3.55 -8.75
CA GLU A 119 1.83 -4.05 -7.61
C GLU A 119 2.52 -3.65 -6.30
N THR A 120 1.73 -3.22 -5.32
CA THR A 120 2.26 -2.78 -4.03
C THR A 120 1.37 -3.14 -2.86
N THR A 121 1.99 -3.52 -1.74
CA THR A 121 1.34 -3.71 -0.43
C THR A 121 1.62 -2.53 0.52
N SER A 122 2.05 -1.38 -0.03
CA SER A 122 2.47 -0.23 0.75
C SER A 122 1.35 0.41 1.57
N CYS A 123 1.58 0.53 2.88
CA CYS A 123 0.73 1.27 3.79
C CYS A 123 0.70 2.75 3.40
N GLY A 124 1.86 3.35 3.12
CA GLY A 124 1.93 4.76 2.72
C GLY A 124 1.12 5.06 1.45
N ARG A 125 1.16 4.18 0.44
CA ARG A 125 0.37 4.38 -0.80
C ARG A 125 -1.14 4.31 -0.56
N ILE A 126 -1.59 3.51 0.40
CA ILE A 126 -3.01 3.42 0.78
C ILE A 126 -3.44 4.71 1.51
N LEU A 127 -2.60 5.21 2.42
CA LEU A 127 -2.84 6.50 3.08
C LEU A 127 -2.83 7.67 2.09
N ASP A 128 -1.93 7.63 1.10
CA ASP A 128 -1.89 8.62 0.02
C ASP A 128 -3.20 8.63 -0.77
N ALA A 129 -3.74 7.45 -1.12
CA ALA A 129 -5.03 7.34 -1.80
C ALA A 129 -6.18 7.92 -0.96
N ALA A 130 -6.21 7.64 0.35
CA ALA A 130 -7.21 8.20 1.26
C ALA A 130 -7.09 9.74 1.39
N ALA A 131 -5.87 10.26 1.47
CA ALA A 131 -5.60 11.70 1.50
C ALA A 131 -6.07 12.40 0.22
N ALA A 132 -5.86 11.78 -0.95
CA ALA A 132 -6.37 12.29 -2.23
C ALA A 132 -7.90 12.27 -2.27
N LEU A 133 -8.52 11.18 -1.81
CA LEU A 133 -9.97 11.03 -1.84
C LEU A 133 -10.65 12.15 -1.05
N LEU A 134 -10.17 12.38 0.17
CA LEU A 134 -10.66 13.42 1.09
C LEU A 134 -10.22 14.84 0.69
N GLY A 135 -9.36 14.98 -0.31
CA GLY A 135 -8.93 16.29 -0.84
C GLY A 135 -7.83 16.97 -0.01
N PHE A 136 -7.16 16.24 0.88
CA PHE A 136 -6.09 16.79 1.72
C PHE A 136 -4.76 16.94 0.96
N CYS A 137 -4.48 16.08 -0.02
CA CYS A 137 -3.26 16.17 -0.81
C CYS A 137 -3.42 15.57 -2.22
N ASN A 138 -3.16 16.39 -3.24
CA ASN A 138 -3.26 15.99 -4.66
C ASN A 138 -1.90 15.97 -5.37
N LYS A 139 -0.85 16.43 -4.69
CA LYS A 139 0.53 16.41 -5.18
C LYS A 139 1.45 16.43 -3.97
N ARG A 140 2.35 15.46 -3.92
CA ARG A 140 3.41 15.38 -2.92
C ARG A 140 4.55 16.33 -3.29
N THR A 141 4.95 17.15 -2.33
CA THR A 141 6.04 18.15 -2.41
C THR A 141 7.20 17.80 -1.48
N TYR A 142 6.96 16.95 -0.48
CA TYR A 142 7.98 16.36 0.40
C TYR A 142 7.60 14.93 0.80
N ASP A 143 8.56 14.15 1.30
CA ASP A 143 8.31 12.76 1.67
C ASP A 143 7.31 12.64 2.83
N GLY A 144 6.32 11.75 2.66
CA GLY A 144 5.26 11.52 3.64
C GLY A 144 4.12 12.54 3.65
N GLU A 145 4.15 13.59 2.83
CA GLU A 145 3.16 14.68 2.88
C GLU A 145 1.69 14.22 2.92
N PRO A 146 1.20 13.32 2.04
CA PRO A 146 -0.22 12.99 2.03
C PRO A 146 -0.64 12.26 3.31
N ALA A 147 0.16 11.31 3.78
CA ALA A 147 -0.07 10.58 5.03
C ALA A 147 -0.06 11.51 6.26
N MET A 148 0.92 12.43 6.35
CA MET A 148 0.97 13.41 7.44
C MET A 148 -0.23 14.35 7.44
N LYS A 149 -0.65 14.81 6.25
CA LYS A 149 -1.85 15.65 6.13
C LYS A 149 -3.12 14.90 6.50
N LEU A 150 -3.23 13.63 6.13
CA LEU A 150 -4.35 12.78 6.52
C LEU A 150 -4.41 12.59 8.04
N GLU A 151 -3.28 12.30 8.68
CA GLU A 151 -3.17 12.17 10.14
C GLU A 151 -3.58 13.47 10.86
N ALA A 152 -3.06 14.62 10.42
CA ALA A 152 -3.39 15.92 11.01
C ALA A 152 -4.88 16.30 10.94
N ASN A 153 -5.64 15.68 10.02
CA ASN A 153 -7.08 15.86 9.85
C ASN A 153 -7.90 14.66 10.36
N SER A 154 -7.26 13.67 10.99
CA SER A 154 -7.93 12.50 11.57
C SER A 154 -8.38 12.78 13.01
N GLY A 155 -9.53 12.22 13.40
CA GLY A 155 -10.03 12.30 14.77
C GLY A 155 -9.27 11.35 15.72
N ASN A 156 -9.34 11.63 17.02
CA ASN A 156 -8.73 10.78 18.06
C ASN A 156 -9.60 9.55 18.43
N GLU A 157 -10.85 9.50 17.94
CA GLU A 157 -11.76 8.39 18.21
C GLU A 157 -11.77 7.39 17.05
N GLY A 158 -11.65 6.11 17.39
CA GLY A 158 -11.77 5.04 16.41
C GLY A 158 -13.22 4.81 16.02
N TYR A 159 -13.48 4.63 14.73
CA TYR A 159 -14.82 4.37 14.18
C TYR A 159 -15.37 2.96 14.45
N GLY A 160 -14.76 2.18 15.36
CA GLY A 160 -15.18 0.81 15.67
C GLY A 160 -15.13 -0.17 14.48
N LEU A 161 -14.41 0.19 13.41
CA LEU A 161 -14.31 -0.63 12.19
C LEU A 161 -13.61 -1.95 12.50
N LYS A 162 -14.21 -3.06 12.07
CA LYS A 162 -13.61 -4.39 12.18
C LYS A 162 -12.84 -4.71 10.91
N PRO A 163 -11.51 -4.85 10.95
CA PRO A 163 -10.73 -5.19 9.78
C PRO A 163 -11.13 -6.57 9.24
N LYS A 164 -11.25 -6.69 7.92
CA LYS A 164 -11.43 -8.00 7.26
C LYS A 164 -10.07 -8.57 6.93
N ILE A 165 -9.70 -9.63 7.64
CA ILE A 165 -8.47 -10.39 7.41
C ILE A 165 -8.87 -11.68 6.70
N GLU A 166 -8.21 -11.97 5.59
CA GLU A 166 -8.40 -13.22 4.85
C GLU A 166 -7.11 -14.05 4.88
N TYR A 167 -7.26 -15.37 4.98
CA TYR A 167 -6.15 -16.30 4.92
C TYR A 167 -6.02 -16.82 3.49
N HIS A 168 -4.92 -16.47 2.82
CA HIS A 168 -4.66 -16.82 1.42
C HIS A 168 -3.48 -17.78 1.29
N LEU A 169 -3.53 -18.61 0.25
CA LEU A 169 -2.34 -19.24 -0.31
C LEU A 169 -1.61 -18.15 -1.10
N ALA A 170 -0.44 -17.73 -0.62
CA ALA A 170 0.42 -16.76 -1.27
C ALA A 170 0.92 -17.33 -2.59
N ASP A 171 0.38 -16.82 -3.69
CA ASP A 171 0.75 -17.16 -5.07
C ASP A 171 0.60 -18.64 -5.44
N ALA A 172 0.08 -18.88 -6.65
CA ALA A 172 -0.01 -20.23 -7.22
C ALA A 172 1.36 -20.97 -7.30
N LEU A 173 2.47 -20.24 -7.13
CA LEU A 173 3.84 -20.72 -7.23
C LEU A 173 4.52 -21.01 -5.88
N SER A 174 4.15 -20.33 -4.77
CA SER A 174 4.93 -20.42 -3.52
C SER A 174 4.37 -21.42 -2.50
N LYS A 175 3.07 -21.75 -2.57
CA LYS A 175 2.35 -22.58 -1.58
C LYS A 175 2.45 -22.08 -0.12
N GLU A 176 3.02 -20.90 0.14
CA GLU A 176 3.11 -20.37 1.49
C GLU A 176 1.78 -19.75 1.92
N GLN A 177 1.34 -19.96 3.14
CA GLN A 177 0.09 -19.40 3.63
C GLN A 177 0.35 -18.04 4.29
N ARG A 178 -0.47 -17.02 3.97
CA ARG A 178 -0.31 -15.65 4.49
C ARG A 178 -1.65 -14.99 4.84
N TYR A 179 -1.62 -14.13 5.85
CA TYR A 179 -2.74 -13.26 6.23
C TYR A 179 -2.75 -11.99 5.38
N ILE A 180 -3.89 -11.65 4.78
CA ILE A 180 -4.07 -10.44 3.99
C ILE A 180 -5.14 -9.55 4.62
N LEU A 181 -4.75 -8.34 5.00
CA LEU A 181 -5.69 -7.30 5.41
C LEU A 181 -6.31 -6.64 4.17
N LYS A 182 -7.62 -6.76 3.99
CA LYS A 182 -8.35 -6.20 2.83
C LYS A 182 -8.53 -4.69 2.95
N THR A 183 -7.57 -3.95 2.42
CA THR A 183 -7.51 -2.48 2.51
C THR A 183 -8.43 -1.76 1.53
N THR A 184 -8.83 -2.40 0.43
CA THR A 184 -9.79 -1.82 -0.52
C THR A 184 -11.11 -1.45 0.16
N ARG A 185 -11.55 -2.24 1.16
CA ARG A 185 -12.78 -1.96 1.93
C ARG A 185 -12.68 -0.74 2.83
N CYS A 186 -11.48 -0.32 3.21
CA CYS A 186 -11.28 0.85 4.07
C CYS A 186 -11.52 2.17 3.33
N ILE A 187 -11.47 2.16 1.99
CA ILE A 187 -11.70 3.34 1.13
C ILE A 187 -13.08 3.26 0.45
N ASN A 188 -13.87 2.23 0.73
CA ASN A 188 -15.21 2.10 0.17
C ASN A 188 -16.12 3.19 0.76
N ILE A 189 -16.75 3.97 -0.12
CA ILE A 189 -17.60 5.13 0.22
C ILE A 189 -19.09 4.73 0.25
N THR A 190 -19.39 3.43 0.31
CA THR A 190 -20.76 2.88 0.35
C THR A 190 -21.09 2.22 1.67
#